data_AF-A0A5E4KJG8-F1
#
_entry.id   AF-A0A5E4KJG8-F1
#
_cell.length_a   1.000
_cell.length_b   1.000
_cell.length_c   1.000
_cell.angle_alpha   90.00
_cell.angle_beta   90.00
_cell.angle_gamma   90.00
#
_symmetry.space_group_name_H-M   'P 1'
#
loop_
_entity.id
_entity.type
_entity.pdbx_description
1 polymer ?
#
loop_
_entity_poly.entity_id
_entity_poly.type
_entity_poly.pdbx_seq_one_letter_code
_entity_poly.pdbx_strand_id
1 'polypeptide(L)'
;MVYKIEIKRMDYLYIGNYISMLMGQEKHFNFKWVLVLFFFFIVLTGGCFQEKASSLQDGVPTVPKTTETVLAKTTIEKVSSELSMLRSKEWVTLSSELKRPRTTTLLWYHLKKLTGFEPKVVFGNTDKLKTALAIPVKMGGESTFPKMKIKGVEYYIIDPMTPEIIGEFDYGYVYDDPGSVMPGFFNDFRFNTDDVASVKQWMSETGVNLSYTDFPVN
;
A
#
# COMPACT_ATOMS: atom_id res chain seq x y z
N MET A 1 39.03 -25.46 21.15
CA MET A 1 37.92 -26.23 21.74
C MET A 1 37.20 -25.32 22.72
N VAL A 2 35.90 -25.13 22.50
CA VAL A 2 34.85 -24.53 23.38
C VAL A 2 35.03 -23.07 23.82
N TYR A 3 34.25 -22.18 23.18
CA TYR A 3 33.93 -20.84 23.66
C TYR A 3 32.88 -20.91 24.78
N LYS A 4 33.08 -20.14 25.86
CA LYS A 4 32.07 -19.92 26.91
C LYS A 4 31.67 -18.45 26.88
N ILE A 5 30.50 -18.18 26.31
CA ILE A 5 29.86 -16.86 26.29
C ILE A 5 29.00 -16.77 27.56
N GLU A 6 29.37 -15.88 28.49
CA GLU A 6 28.52 -15.52 29.63
C GLU A 6 27.48 -14.48 29.17
N ILE A 7 26.23 -14.90 29.08
CA ILE A 7 25.09 -14.01 28.89
C ILE A 7 24.67 -13.51 30.28
N LYS A 8 24.94 -12.24 30.58
CA LYS A 8 24.38 -11.55 31.75
C LYS A 8 22.86 -11.39 31.54
N ARG A 9 22.07 -11.95 32.47
CA ARG A 9 20.64 -11.65 32.62
C ARG A 9 20.48 -10.15 32.86
N MET A 10 19.81 -9.47 31.93
CA MET A 10 19.36 -8.09 32.12
C MET A 10 17.85 -8.13 32.41
N ASP A 11 17.55 -7.90 33.69
CA ASP A 11 16.33 -7.38 34.33
C ASP A 11 15.00 -7.35 33.55
N TYR A 12 14.18 -8.39 33.72
CA TYR A 12 12.74 -8.40 33.42
C TYR A 12 11.89 -7.68 34.48
N LEU A 13 12.50 -6.96 35.42
CA LEU A 13 11.78 -6.37 36.57
C LEU A 13 11.21 -4.96 36.33
N TYR A 14 11.49 -4.32 35.19
CA TYR A 14 11.10 -2.92 34.96
C TYR A 14 9.77 -2.73 34.20
N ILE A 15 9.22 -3.78 33.59
CA ILE A 15 7.97 -3.68 32.81
C ILE A 15 6.73 -4.01 33.67
N GLY A 16 6.89 -4.81 34.73
CA GLY A 16 5.79 -5.19 35.63
C GLY A 16 5.20 -4.03 36.46
N ASN A 17 6.01 -3.01 36.76
CA ASN A 17 5.55 -1.86 37.58
C ASN A 17 4.77 -0.81 36.79
N TYR A 18 4.92 -0.73 35.46
CA TYR A 18 4.15 0.24 34.66
C TYR A 18 2.71 -0.22 34.39
N ILE A 19 2.48 -1.53 34.33
CA ILE A 19 1.15 -2.12 34.09
C ILE A 19 0.29 -2.08 35.36
N SER A 20 0.87 -2.28 36.55
CA SER A 20 0.15 -2.11 37.83
C SER A 20 -0.21 -0.65 38.13
N MET A 21 0.56 0.31 37.60
CA MET A 21 0.26 1.74 37.74
C MET A 21 -0.88 2.21 36.81
N LEU A 22 -1.12 1.52 35.70
CA LEU A 22 -2.23 1.83 34.77
C LEU A 22 -3.55 1.13 35.12
N MET A 23 -3.54 0.07 35.93
CA MET A 23 -4.76 -0.65 36.34
C MET A 23 -5.28 -0.27 37.74
N GLY A 24 -4.70 0.75 38.39
CA GLY A 24 -5.03 1.19 39.75
C GLY A 24 -5.96 2.40 39.88
N GLN A 25 -6.78 2.72 38.88
CA GLN A 25 -7.76 3.82 38.94
C GLN A 25 -9.14 3.34 38.49
N GLU A 26 -9.81 2.55 39.33
CA GLU A 26 -11.27 2.44 39.29
C GLU A 26 -11.88 3.76 39.74
N LYS A 27 -12.58 4.48 38.86
CA LYS A 27 -13.82 5.22 39.20
C LYS A 27 -14.77 5.29 37.99
N HIS A 28 -15.80 4.45 38.03
CA HIS A 28 -17.13 4.62 37.41
C HIS A 28 -17.18 5.23 36.00
N PHE A 29 -16.87 4.43 34.98
CA PHE A 29 -17.14 4.81 33.59
C PHE A 29 -18.61 4.50 33.23
N ASN A 30 -19.47 5.53 33.31
CA ASN A 30 -20.90 5.40 33.01
C ASN A 30 -21.14 5.27 31.49
N PHE A 31 -21.29 4.02 31.03
CA PHE A 31 -21.61 3.61 29.66
C PHE A 31 -22.78 4.37 29.01
N LYS A 32 -23.72 4.90 29.80
CA LYS A 32 -24.89 5.67 29.29
C LYS A 32 -24.54 7.02 28.65
N TRP A 33 -23.40 7.63 28.96
CA TRP A 33 -23.02 8.94 28.40
C TRP A 33 -22.32 8.85 27.02
N VAL A 34 -21.75 7.69 26.68
CA VAL A 34 -21.08 7.47 25.39
C VAL A 34 -22.09 7.38 24.24
N LEU A 35 -23.29 6.83 24.49
CA LEU A 35 -24.38 6.75 23.51
C LEU A 35 -25.01 8.11 23.18
N VAL A 36 -25.05 9.05 24.15
CA VAL A 36 -25.60 10.40 23.94
C VAL A 36 -24.67 11.24 23.05
N LEU A 37 -23.35 11.08 23.19
CA LEU A 37 -22.36 11.73 22.32
C LEU A 37 -22.39 11.18 20.88
N PHE A 38 -22.71 9.89 20.70
CA PHE A 38 -22.83 9.29 19.37
C PHE A 38 -24.07 9.78 18.60
N PHE A 39 -25.20 10.04 19.29
CA PHE A 39 -26.41 10.57 18.66
C PHE A 39 -26.30 12.05 18.25
N PHE A 40 -25.55 12.86 18.99
CA PHE A 40 -25.33 14.27 18.62
C PHE A 40 -24.52 14.44 17.33
N PHE A 41 -23.67 13.48 16.99
CA PHE A 41 -22.86 13.57 15.76
C PHE A 41 -23.66 13.27 14.49
N ILE A 42 -24.72 12.47 14.57
CA ILE A 42 -25.56 12.10 13.41
C ILE A 42 -26.48 13.26 12.98
N VAL A 43 -26.81 14.19 13.88
CA VAL A 43 -27.69 15.34 13.59
C VAL A 43 -26.95 16.49 12.88
N LEU A 44 -25.61 16.51 12.89
CA LEU A 44 -24.82 17.63 12.33
C LEU A 44 -24.38 17.45 10.86
N THR A 45 -24.57 16.28 10.25
CA THR A 45 -24.34 16.08 8.80
C THR A 45 -25.63 15.98 7.99
N GLY A 46 -26.78 16.29 8.59
CA GLY A 46 -28.08 16.39 7.91
C GLY A 46 -28.34 17.80 7.38
N GLY A 47 -27.62 18.23 6.34
CA GLY A 47 -27.93 19.44 5.55
C GLY A 47 -27.20 19.34 4.21
N CYS A 48 -27.78 19.61 3.04
CA CYS A 48 -28.99 20.32 2.66
C CYS A 48 -29.65 19.60 1.48
N PHE A 49 -30.97 19.35 1.56
CA PHE A 49 -31.78 19.18 0.36
C PHE A 49 -32.01 20.58 -0.22
N GLN A 50 -31.40 20.86 -1.38
CA GLN A 50 -31.72 22.05 -2.14
C GLN A 50 -32.83 21.69 -3.13
N GLU A 51 -34.04 22.17 -2.83
CA GLU A 51 -35.13 22.24 -3.81
C GLU A 51 -34.66 23.04 -5.01
N LYS A 52 -34.81 22.46 -6.20
CA LYS A 52 -34.89 23.23 -7.44
C LYS A 52 -36.09 22.73 -8.22
N ALA A 53 -37.22 23.41 -8.02
CA ALA A 53 -38.29 23.41 -8.99
C ALA A 53 -37.84 24.26 -10.19
N SER A 54 -37.90 23.71 -11.41
CA SER A 54 -38.61 24.35 -12.53
C SER A 54 -38.56 23.55 -13.82
N SER A 55 -39.76 23.44 -14.39
CA SER A 55 -40.11 23.44 -15.82
C SER A 55 -39.61 22.32 -16.73
N LEU A 56 -40.52 21.38 -16.99
CA LEU A 56 -40.77 20.84 -18.33
C LEU A 56 -40.85 21.99 -19.35
N GLN A 57 -39.91 22.04 -20.28
CA GLN A 57 -40.13 22.59 -21.62
C GLN A 57 -39.17 21.93 -22.60
N ASP A 58 -39.78 21.37 -23.65
CA ASP A 58 -39.14 20.92 -24.88
C ASP A 58 -38.14 21.94 -25.42
N GLY A 59 -37.01 21.45 -25.89
CA GLY A 59 -36.04 22.25 -26.62
C GLY A 59 -34.70 21.55 -26.66
N VAL A 60 -34.48 20.72 -27.67
CA VAL A 60 -33.18 20.15 -28.02
C VAL A 60 -32.15 21.28 -28.19
N PRO A 61 -31.05 21.28 -27.43
CA PRO A 61 -29.84 21.98 -27.82
C PRO A 61 -28.80 20.93 -28.17
N THR A 62 -28.43 20.86 -29.45
CA THR A 62 -27.28 20.10 -29.93
C THR A 62 -26.03 20.55 -29.18
N VAL A 63 -25.68 19.82 -28.12
CA VAL A 63 -24.40 19.98 -27.41
C VAL A 63 -23.31 19.53 -28.38
N PRO A 64 -22.27 20.35 -28.63
CA PRO A 64 -21.12 19.88 -29.39
C PRO A 64 -20.58 18.68 -28.64
N LYS A 65 -20.52 17.53 -29.32
CA LYS A 65 -19.86 16.34 -28.81
C LYS A 65 -18.39 16.72 -28.62
N THR A 66 -18.04 17.24 -27.44
CA THR A 66 -16.67 17.36 -26.98
C THR A 66 -16.14 15.95 -27.09
N THR A 67 -15.41 15.72 -28.16
CA THR A 67 -14.65 14.50 -28.34
C THR A 67 -13.57 14.66 -27.30
N GLU A 68 -13.80 14.10 -26.11
CA GLU A 68 -12.73 13.86 -25.15
C GLU A 68 -11.62 13.25 -25.97
N THR A 69 -10.60 14.06 -26.19
CA THR A 69 -9.35 13.57 -26.73
C THR A 69 -8.91 12.63 -25.64
N VAL A 70 -9.10 11.32 -25.85
CA VAL A 70 -8.58 10.27 -24.97
C VAL A 70 -7.08 10.44 -25.09
N LEU A 71 -6.54 11.34 -24.25
CA LEU A 71 -5.12 11.57 -24.14
C LEU A 71 -4.56 10.19 -23.83
N ALA A 72 -3.70 9.66 -24.69
CA ALA A 72 -3.12 8.34 -24.50
C ALA A 72 -2.45 8.34 -23.11
N LYS A 73 -3.10 7.72 -22.12
CA LYS A 73 -2.59 7.67 -20.75
C LYS A 73 -1.28 6.90 -20.82
N THR A 74 -0.21 7.52 -20.32
CA THR A 74 1.09 6.86 -20.24
C THR A 74 1.01 5.65 -19.30
N THR A 75 1.97 4.74 -19.39
CA THR A 75 1.98 3.56 -18.54
C THR A 75 1.98 3.94 -17.05
N ILE A 76 2.69 5.00 -16.66
CA ILE A 76 2.73 5.45 -15.27
C ILE A 76 1.39 6.04 -14.80
N GLU A 77 0.61 6.67 -15.68
CA GLU A 77 -0.76 7.11 -15.35
C GLU A 77 -1.69 5.92 -15.12
N LYS A 78 -1.55 4.86 -15.92
CA LYS A 78 -2.27 3.59 -15.69
C LYS A 78 -1.89 2.97 -14.34
N VAL A 79 -0.60 2.96 -14.02
CA VAL A 79 -0.10 2.48 -12.72
C VAL A 79 -0.65 3.33 -11.59
N SER A 80 -0.61 4.66 -11.68
CA SER A 80 -1.14 5.57 -10.67
C SER A 80 -2.64 5.36 -10.41
N SER A 81 -3.42 5.14 -11.47
CA SER A 81 -4.84 4.80 -11.36
C SER A 81 -5.06 3.47 -10.64
N GLU A 82 -4.24 2.46 -10.93
CA GLU A 82 -4.30 1.15 -10.27
C GLU A 82 -3.94 1.27 -8.78
N LEU A 83 -2.85 1.96 -8.47
CA LEU A 83 -2.39 2.21 -7.11
C LEU A 83 -3.46 2.95 -6.29
N SER A 84 -4.14 3.92 -6.89
CA SER A 84 -5.26 4.64 -6.26
C SER A 84 -6.45 3.73 -5.98
N MET A 85 -6.77 2.82 -6.90
CA MET A 85 -7.80 1.80 -6.69
C MET A 85 -7.42 0.87 -5.53
N LEU A 86 -6.18 0.33 -5.51
CA LEU A 86 -5.71 -0.53 -4.43
C LEU A 86 -5.78 0.18 -3.08
N ARG A 87 -5.33 1.44 -3.01
CA ARG A 87 -5.41 2.26 -1.78
C ARG A 87 -6.84 2.40 -1.26
N SER A 88 -7.82 2.52 -2.16
CA SER A 88 -9.24 2.60 -1.79
C SER A 88 -9.86 1.28 -1.33
N LYS A 89 -9.13 0.16 -1.45
CA LYS A 89 -9.60 -1.20 -1.22
C LYS A 89 -8.90 -1.86 -0.03
N GLU A 90 -8.69 -1.14 1.06
CA GLU A 90 -8.09 -1.68 2.29
C GLU A 90 -6.69 -2.32 2.09
N TRP A 91 -5.96 -1.91 1.04
CA TRP A 91 -4.63 -2.44 0.78
C TRP A 91 -3.68 -2.31 1.96
N VAL A 92 -3.79 -1.22 2.74
CA VAL A 92 -2.95 -1.00 3.92
C VAL A 92 -3.11 -2.11 4.97
N THR A 93 -4.31 -2.68 5.09
CA THR A 93 -4.57 -3.83 5.97
C THR A 93 -3.83 -5.06 5.46
N LEU A 94 -4.02 -5.43 4.19
CA LEU A 94 -3.33 -6.55 3.57
C LEU A 94 -1.79 -6.38 3.59
N SER A 95 -1.29 -5.18 3.30
CA SER A 95 0.14 -4.91 3.28
C SER A 95 0.77 -5.00 4.67
N SER A 96 0.05 -4.59 5.70
CA SER A 96 0.46 -4.76 7.10
C SER A 96 0.63 -6.23 7.48
N GLU A 97 -0.33 -7.07 7.10
CA GLU A 97 -0.28 -8.52 7.36
C GLU A 97 0.90 -9.20 6.65
N LEU A 98 1.06 -8.91 5.36
CA LEU A 98 2.10 -9.52 4.52
C LEU A 98 3.52 -9.04 4.88
N LYS A 99 3.62 -7.82 5.44
CA LYS A 99 4.85 -7.05 5.60
C LYS A 99 5.48 -6.64 4.28
N ARG A 100 6.30 -5.59 4.34
CA ARG A 100 6.86 -4.90 3.17
C ARG A 100 7.51 -5.81 2.11
N PRO A 101 8.36 -6.80 2.43
CA PRO A 101 8.97 -7.64 1.40
C PRO A 101 7.95 -8.41 0.56
N ARG A 102 6.97 -9.06 1.20
CA ARG A 102 5.92 -9.82 0.49
C ARG A 102 4.92 -8.92 -0.21
N THR A 103 4.59 -7.77 0.38
CA THR A 103 3.80 -6.74 -0.31
C THR A 103 4.51 -6.24 -1.56
N THR A 104 5.83 -6.07 -1.51
CA THR A 104 6.65 -5.70 -2.68
C THR A 104 6.53 -6.76 -3.76
N THR A 105 6.64 -8.04 -3.40
CA THR A 105 6.44 -9.15 -4.33
C THR A 105 5.03 -9.15 -4.93
N LEU A 106 4.00 -8.98 -4.11
CA LEU A 106 2.60 -8.95 -4.55
C LEU A 106 2.39 -7.86 -5.60
N LEU A 107 2.79 -6.64 -5.26
CA LEU A 107 2.63 -5.48 -6.11
C LEU A 107 3.49 -5.60 -7.36
N TRP A 108 4.70 -6.17 -7.26
CA TRP A 108 5.58 -6.38 -8.41
C TRP A 108 4.92 -7.25 -9.48
N TYR A 109 4.33 -8.38 -9.10
CA TYR A 109 3.63 -9.25 -10.05
C TYR A 109 2.43 -8.57 -10.67
N HIS A 110 1.63 -7.91 -9.83
CA HIS A 110 0.45 -7.21 -10.29
C HIS A 110 0.81 -6.15 -11.31
N LEU A 111 1.81 -5.31 -11.01
CA LEU A 111 2.28 -4.28 -11.93
C LEU A 111 2.94 -4.87 -13.18
N LYS A 112 3.73 -5.94 -13.06
CA LYS A 112 4.32 -6.63 -14.22
C LYS A 112 3.26 -7.09 -15.21
N LYS A 113 2.17 -7.68 -14.73
CA LYS A 113 1.03 -8.09 -15.58
C LYS A 113 0.27 -6.89 -16.12
N LEU A 114 0.06 -5.86 -15.31
CA LEU A 114 -0.63 -4.62 -15.71
C LEU A 114 0.09 -3.89 -16.85
N THR A 115 1.42 -3.81 -16.79
CA THR A 115 2.23 -2.98 -17.70
C THR A 115 2.88 -3.78 -18.84
N GLY A 116 3.06 -5.10 -18.68
CA GLY A 116 3.73 -5.95 -19.66
C GLY A 116 5.27 -5.88 -19.61
N PHE A 117 5.86 -5.19 -18.64
CA PHE A 117 7.30 -5.20 -18.39
C PHE A 117 7.60 -5.39 -16.91
N GLU A 118 8.84 -5.70 -16.57
CA GLU A 118 9.27 -5.97 -15.19
C GLU A 118 9.66 -4.66 -14.47
N PRO A 119 8.88 -4.19 -13.47
CA PRO A 119 9.34 -3.14 -12.57
C PRO A 119 10.62 -3.61 -11.87
N LYS A 120 11.51 -2.69 -11.51
CA LYS A 120 12.69 -3.04 -10.71
C LYS A 120 12.33 -3.06 -9.23
N VAL A 121 12.98 -3.91 -8.45
CA VAL A 121 12.92 -3.88 -6.99
C VAL A 121 14.07 -3.03 -6.49
N VAL A 122 13.77 -2.02 -5.67
CA VAL A 122 14.76 -1.13 -5.06
C VAL A 122 14.83 -1.41 -3.57
N PHE A 123 16.05 -1.60 -3.08
CA PHE A 123 16.34 -1.88 -1.67
C PHE A 123 16.78 -0.62 -0.97
N GLY A 124 16.33 -0.45 0.27
CA GLY A 124 16.70 0.66 1.12
C GLY A 124 18.15 0.59 1.58
N ASN A 125 18.70 1.74 1.92
CA ASN A 125 19.96 1.88 2.63
C ASN A 125 19.70 2.39 4.07
N THR A 126 20.30 1.84 5.12
CA THR A 126 21.00 0.54 5.23
C THR A 126 20.04 -0.65 5.37
N ASP A 127 18.74 -0.39 5.55
CA ASP A 127 17.73 -1.42 5.76
C ASP A 127 17.28 -2.06 4.44
N LYS A 128 17.76 -3.27 4.19
CA LYS A 128 17.42 -4.06 3.00
C LYS A 128 15.98 -4.58 2.99
N LEU A 129 15.26 -4.57 4.11
CA LEU A 129 13.84 -4.93 4.14
C LEU A 129 12.93 -3.74 3.81
N LYS A 130 13.48 -2.51 3.84
CA LYS A 130 12.81 -1.33 3.30
C LYS A 130 12.90 -1.36 1.78
N THR A 131 11.96 -2.01 1.11
CA THR A 131 11.89 -2.09 -0.35
C THR A 131 10.85 -1.16 -0.98
N ALA A 132 11.10 -0.82 -2.24
CA ALA A 132 10.20 -0.10 -3.14
C ALA A 132 10.22 -0.75 -4.54
N LEU A 133 9.29 -0.35 -5.40
CA LEU A 133 9.32 -0.69 -6.83
C LEU A 133 9.73 0.52 -7.64
N ALA A 134 10.41 0.29 -8.76
CA ALA A 134 10.87 1.34 -9.64
C ALA A 134 10.50 1.05 -11.09
N ILE A 135 9.78 1.99 -11.70
CA ILE A 135 9.44 1.97 -13.12
C ILE A 135 10.35 2.95 -13.84
N PRO A 136 11.22 2.51 -14.78
CA PRO A 136 12.04 3.43 -15.55
C PRO A 136 11.14 4.43 -16.30
N VAL A 137 11.46 5.72 -16.27
CA VAL A 137 10.66 6.76 -16.97
C VAL A 137 10.52 6.43 -18.46
N LYS A 138 11.57 5.89 -19.09
CA LYS A 138 11.55 5.40 -20.48
C LYS A 138 10.49 4.32 -20.77
N MET A 139 10.07 3.55 -19.77
CA MET A 139 9.01 2.53 -19.88
C MET A 139 7.66 3.05 -19.37
N GLY A 140 7.70 3.91 -18.34
CA GLY A 140 6.53 4.54 -17.73
C GLY A 140 5.87 5.61 -18.61
N GLY A 141 6.66 6.25 -19.47
CA GLY A 141 6.27 7.46 -20.17
C GLY A 141 6.45 8.70 -19.30
N GLU A 142 6.62 9.85 -19.96
CA GLU A 142 6.73 11.15 -19.29
C GLU A 142 5.42 11.54 -18.59
N SER A 143 5.52 11.98 -17.34
CA SER A 143 4.41 12.47 -16.51
C SER A 143 4.95 13.49 -15.49
N THR A 144 4.03 14.17 -14.81
CA THR A 144 4.29 15.14 -13.74
C THR A 144 4.58 14.48 -12.39
N PHE A 145 4.44 13.14 -12.29
CA PHE A 145 4.83 12.41 -11.09
C PHE A 145 6.31 12.61 -10.74
N PRO A 146 6.65 12.58 -9.44
CA PRO A 146 8.03 12.79 -9.02
C PRO A 146 8.94 11.67 -9.55
N LYS A 147 10.16 12.06 -9.90
CA LYS A 147 11.17 11.17 -10.49
C LYS A 147 12.41 11.16 -9.62
N MET A 148 13.05 10.01 -9.56
CA MET A 148 14.33 9.82 -8.87
C MET A 148 15.37 9.28 -9.83
N LYS A 149 16.59 9.81 -9.74
CA LYS A 149 17.73 9.32 -10.53
C LYS A 149 18.53 8.29 -9.74
N ILE A 150 18.53 7.05 -10.22
CA ILE A 150 19.31 5.94 -9.65
C ILE A 150 20.35 5.50 -10.67
N LYS A 151 21.64 5.63 -10.33
CA LYS A 151 22.78 5.26 -11.21
C LYS A 151 22.65 5.79 -12.65
N GLY A 152 22.21 7.04 -12.81
CA GLY A 152 22.10 7.68 -14.12
C GLY A 152 20.76 7.49 -14.84
N VAL A 153 19.88 6.60 -14.35
CA VAL A 153 18.57 6.32 -14.95
C VAL A 153 17.46 6.94 -14.11
N GLU A 154 16.48 7.57 -14.74
CA GLU A 154 15.31 8.13 -14.06
C GLU A 154 14.22 7.07 -13.87
N TYR A 155 13.64 7.05 -12.66
CA TYR A 155 12.59 6.14 -12.26
C TYR A 155 11.45 6.87 -11.56
N TYR A 156 10.24 6.37 -11.73
CA TYR A 156 9.15 6.56 -10.78
C TYR A 156 9.28 5.51 -9.68
N ILE A 157 9.33 5.94 -8.42
CA ILE A 157 9.44 5.05 -7.27
C ILE A 157 8.06 4.86 -6.65
N ILE A 158 7.72 3.62 -6.32
CA ILE A 158 6.42 3.23 -5.78
C ILE A 158 6.63 2.64 -4.39
N ASP A 159 5.96 3.18 -3.38
CA ASP A 159 5.92 2.55 -2.05
C ASP A 159 4.91 1.38 -2.06
N PRO A 160 5.33 0.14 -1.80
CA PRO A 160 4.42 -1.00 -1.73
C PRO A 160 3.47 -0.96 -0.51
N MET A 161 3.86 -0.34 0.61
CA MET A 161 3.02 -0.32 1.83
C MET A 161 1.86 0.65 1.70
N THR A 162 2.13 1.79 1.06
CA THR A 162 1.16 2.82 0.71
C THR A 162 1.23 2.97 -0.80
N PRO A 163 0.42 2.24 -1.58
CA PRO A 163 0.60 2.08 -3.01
C PRO A 163 0.45 3.44 -3.69
N GLU A 164 1.58 4.11 -3.90
CA GLU A 164 1.65 5.47 -4.40
C GLU A 164 3.03 5.75 -4.99
N ILE A 165 3.10 6.71 -5.91
CA ILE A 165 4.36 7.17 -6.49
C ILE A 165 4.96 8.22 -5.55
N ILE A 166 6.15 7.94 -5.00
CA ILE A 166 6.83 8.76 -4.01
C ILE A 166 8.00 9.53 -4.62
N GLY A 167 8.32 10.69 -4.05
CA GLY A 167 9.45 11.51 -4.48
C GLY A 167 10.78 11.19 -3.80
N GLU A 168 10.74 10.46 -2.68
CA GLU A 168 11.92 10.22 -1.86
C GLU A 168 12.00 8.76 -1.41
N PHE A 169 13.18 8.17 -1.56
CA PHE A 169 13.50 6.81 -1.14
C PHE A 169 15.02 6.67 -1.03
N ASP A 170 15.52 6.40 0.16
CA ASP A 170 16.95 6.16 0.39
C ASP A 170 17.32 4.75 -0.11
N TYR A 171 17.86 4.67 -1.32
CA TYR A 171 18.17 3.39 -1.98
C TYR A 171 19.62 2.95 -1.79
N GLY A 172 19.83 1.63 -1.74
CA GLY A 172 21.13 0.97 -1.82
C GLY A 172 21.31 0.19 -3.11
N TYR A 173 20.45 -0.79 -3.36
CA TYR A 173 20.57 -1.73 -4.50
C TYR A 173 19.30 -1.80 -5.34
N VAL A 174 19.43 -2.21 -6.60
CA VAL A 174 18.32 -2.37 -7.56
C VAL A 174 18.44 -3.74 -8.22
N TYR A 175 17.34 -4.47 -8.30
CA TYR A 175 17.22 -5.80 -8.91
C TYR A 175 16.06 -5.87 -9.89
N ASP A 176 16.08 -6.85 -10.78
CA ASP A 176 15.07 -7.01 -11.84
C ASP A 176 13.76 -7.57 -11.31
N ASP A 177 13.83 -8.44 -10.30
CA ASP A 177 12.69 -9.11 -9.70
C ASP A 177 12.95 -9.46 -8.21
N PRO A 178 11.90 -9.79 -7.43
CA PRO A 178 12.03 -10.18 -6.03
C PRO A 178 12.78 -11.50 -5.77
N GLY A 179 12.92 -12.39 -6.76
CA GLY A 179 13.67 -13.64 -6.66
C GLY A 179 15.17 -13.47 -6.90
N SER A 180 15.59 -12.45 -7.64
CA SER A 180 16.98 -12.09 -7.89
C SER A 180 17.69 -11.41 -6.71
N VAL A 181 17.04 -11.33 -5.55
CA VAL A 181 17.56 -10.66 -4.35
C VAL A 181 18.77 -11.40 -3.77
N MET A 182 19.65 -10.65 -3.10
CA MET A 182 20.89 -11.17 -2.52
C MET A 182 20.63 -12.40 -1.63
N PRO A 183 21.52 -13.42 -1.65
CA PRO A 183 21.42 -14.59 -0.77
C PRO A 183 21.20 -14.18 0.69
N GLY A 184 20.20 -14.79 1.33
CA GLY A 184 19.79 -14.50 2.70
C GLY A 184 18.49 -13.71 2.85
N PHE A 185 18.03 -13.00 1.81
CA PHE A 185 16.78 -12.23 1.84
C PHE A 185 15.62 -12.90 1.09
N PHE A 186 15.92 -13.90 0.24
CA PHE A 186 14.94 -14.55 -0.63
C PHE A 186 13.67 -15.04 0.11
N ASN A 187 13.83 -15.59 1.32
CA ASN A 187 12.71 -16.11 2.10
C ASN A 187 11.78 -15.00 2.62
N ASP A 188 12.26 -13.76 2.75
CA ASP A 188 11.43 -12.63 3.17
C ASP A 188 10.43 -12.24 2.08
N PHE A 189 10.81 -12.42 0.81
CA PHE A 189 10.00 -12.05 -0.37
C PHE A 189 9.03 -13.15 -0.82
N ARG A 190 9.20 -14.38 -0.31
CA ARG A 190 8.38 -15.53 -0.68
C ARG A 190 7.08 -15.57 0.15
N PHE A 191 5.97 -15.81 -0.53
CA PHE A 191 4.70 -16.12 0.12
C PHE A 191 4.73 -17.51 0.73
N ASN A 192 4.22 -17.63 1.95
CA ASN A 192 3.82 -18.89 2.56
C ASN A 192 2.32 -19.17 2.32
N THR A 193 1.83 -20.32 2.81
CA THR A 193 0.42 -20.71 2.67
C THR A 193 -0.55 -19.69 3.27
N ASP A 194 -0.21 -19.13 4.43
CA ASP A 194 -1.06 -18.18 5.15
C ASP A 194 -1.13 -16.85 4.39
N ASP A 195 0.01 -16.38 3.84
CA ASP A 195 0.05 -15.18 3.01
C ASP A 195 -0.84 -15.34 1.76
N VAL A 196 -0.79 -16.51 1.11
CA VAL A 196 -1.65 -16.80 -0.05
C VAL A 196 -3.12 -16.83 0.36
N ALA A 197 -3.44 -17.36 1.54
CA ALA A 197 -4.80 -17.35 2.06
C ALA A 197 -5.29 -15.92 2.33
N SER A 198 -4.48 -15.07 2.98
CA SER A 198 -4.78 -13.64 3.22
C SER A 198 -5.04 -12.90 1.90
N VAL A 199 -4.19 -13.08 0.88
CA VAL A 199 -4.39 -12.43 -0.43
C VAL A 199 -5.71 -12.89 -1.07
N LYS A 200 -5.99 -14.20 -1.08
CA LYS A 200 -7.23 -14.73 -1.65
C LYS A 200 -8.47 -14.23 -0.91
N GLN A 201 -8.43 -14.20 0.41
CA GLN A 201 -9.51 -13.68 1.23
C GLN A 201 -9.75 -12.20 0.93
N TRP A 202 -8.70 -11.38 0.94
CA TRP A 202 -8.80 -9.96 0.62
C TRP A 202 -9.36 -9.72 -0.80
N MET A 203 -8.93 -10.50 -1.80
CA MET A 203 -9.48 -10.41 -3.16
C MET A 203 -10.97 -10.74 -3.19
N SER A 204 -11.41 -11.74 -2.41
CA SER A 204 -12.82 -12.12 -2.29
C SER A 204 -13.65 -11.03 -1.60
N GLU A 205 -13.12 -10.38 -0.57
CA GLU A 205 -13.83 -9.36 0.22
C GLU A 205 -13.93 -8.03 -0.52
N THR A 206 -12.86 -7.63 -1.22
CA THR A 206 -12.77 -6.31 -1.87
C THR A 206 -13.25 -6.29 -3.32
N GLY A 207 -13.35 -7.47 -3.94
CA GLY A 207 -13.62 -7.66 -5.37
C GLY A 207 -12.45 -7.31 -6.28
N VAL A 208 -11.26 -7.04 -5.73
CA VAL A 208 -10.05 -6.75 -6.50
C VAL A 208 -9.47 -8.04 -7.05
N ASN A 209 -9.06 -8.02 -8.32
CA ASN A 209 -8.36 -9.13 -8.94
C ASN A 209 -6.85 -8.82 -9.08
N LEU A 210 -6.03 -9.41 -8.21
CA LEU A 210 -4.58 -9.32 -8.29
C LEU A 210 -3.99 -10.49 -9.09
N SER A 211 -2.97 -10.19 -9.88
CA SER A 211 -2.10 -11.23 -10.42
C SER A 211 -0.94 -11.50 -9.45
N TYR A 212 -0.84 -12.72 -8.89
CA TYR A 212 0.15 -13.02 -7.84
C TYR A 212 0.79 -14.42 -7.90
N THR A 213 0.44 -15.24 -8.89
CA THR A 213 0.74 -16.68 -8.89
C THR A 213 1.93 -17.03 -9.78
N ASP A 214 3.16 -16.87 -9.27
CA ASP A 214 4.37 -17.51 -9.84
C ASP A 214 5.38 -17.97 -8.77
N PHE A 215 5.15 -17.74 -7.46
CA PHE A 215 5.93 -18.38 -6.40
C PHE A 215 5.14 -19.57 -5.84
N PRO A 216 5.46 -20.82 -6.23
CA PRO A 216 4.79 -21.97 -5.65
C PRO A 216 5.03 -22.02 -4.14
N VAL A 217 3.96 -22.28 -3.39
CA VAL A 217 4.06 -22.83 -2.05
C VAL A 217 4.62 -24.24 -2.23
N ASN A 218 5.79 -24.52 -1.66
CA ASN A 218 6.28 -25.90 -1.58
C ASN A 218 5.72 -26.54 -0.31
#